data_AF-A0A4R7KAT7-F1
#
_entry.id   AF-A0A4R7KAT7-F1
#
_cell.length_a   1.000
_cell.length_b   1.000
_cell.length_c   1.000
_cell.angle_alpha   90.00
_cell.angle_beta   90.00
_cell.angle_gamma   90.00
#
_symmetry.space_group_name_H-M   'P 1'
#
loop_
_entity.id
_entity.type
_entity.pdbx_description
1 polymer ?
#
loop_
_entity_poly.entity_id
_entity_poly.type
_entity_poly.pdbx_seq_one_letter_code
_entity_poly.pdbx_strand_id
1 'polypeptide(L)'
;MVNTFKVLLSVFLVGALLIGCSTKTKPAEVKKEESKPQTAEEVLDLAMKNNMENNFEGLSELILPRYFEIFDMTKEKYVQDIKARRGDEKVTGYTIKEVSDYDKDIKKAIVNITSAKEGKNSSGDYVYALVKGSDGNWKVAPDGYIDVYKFDVLANTEEGKLNIIPVKYIKGLGNGVLVIKVVNKSDKEYSFGWANGTNIVVETDKGKFTEHNDAPIKINLGFDDYITVNFKKLEGDIKKIYVTNVNVLKNGLPADFGGGQDLVFYEKK
;
A
#
# COMPACT_ATOMS: atom_id res chain seq x y z
N MET A 1 6.27 -57.73 -6.15
CA MET A 1 7.64 -58.28 -6.23
C MET A 1 8.57 -57.22 -5.69
N VAL A 2 9.25 -57.53 -4.60
CA VAL A 2 10.19 -56.68 -3.87
C VAL A 2 11.50 -56.61 -4.65
N ASN A 3 12.15 -55.45 -4.70
CA ASN A 3 13.56 -55.38 -4.32
C ASN A 3 13.98 -53.98 -3.86
N THR A 4 13.93 -53.86 -2.54
CA THR A 4 14.89 -53.18 -1.66
C THR A 4 16.26 -52.87 -2.26
N PHE A 5 16.74 -51.64 -2.01
CA PHE A 5 18.13 -51.40 -1.64
C PHE A 5 18.16 -50.74 -0.26
N LYS A 6 18.67 -51.48 0.72
CA LYS A 6 19.15 -50.98 2.01
C LYS A 6 20.67 -50.94 1.93
N VAL A 7 21.28 -49.86 2.42
CA VAL A 7 22.61 -49.89 3.03
C VAL A 7 22.47 -49.29 4.43
N LEU A 8 23.10 -49.96 5.39
CA LEU A 8 23.05 -49.80 6.83
C LEU A 8 24.50 -49.88 7.35
N LEU A 9 24.74 -49.33 8.55
CA LEU A 9 25.86 -49.55 9.51
C LEU A 9 27.20 -48.76 9.35
N SER A 10 27.95 -48.36 10.40
CA SER A 10 27.74 -48.15 11.86
C SER A 10 29.09 -47.96 12.62
N VAL A 11 29.13 -46.99 13.57
CA VAL A 11 29.48 -47.08 15.03
C VAL A 11 30.91 -47.50 15.50
N PHE A 12 31.53 -46.74 16.44
CA PHE A 12 31.77 -47.16 17.86
C PHE A 12 32.35 -46.09 18.83
N LEU A 13 31.79 -46.12 20.05
CA LEU A 13 32.07 -45.41 21.32
C LEU A 13 33.35 -45.88 22.05
N VAL A 14 33.91 -45.04 22.95
CA VAL A 14 34.24 -45.25 24.41
C VAL A 14 34.51 -43.83 25.02
N GLY A 15 33.88 -43.28 26.07
CA GLY A 15 33.89 -43.60 27.53
C GLY A 15 35.07 -42.88 28.25
N ALA A 16 34.99 -42.13 29.36
CA ALA A 16 34.07 -42.10 30.48
C ALA A 16 34.12 -40.78 31.32
N LEU A 17 32.97 -40.48 31.96
CA LEU A 17 32.71 -39.94 33.30
C LEU A 17 33.59 -38.83 33.92
N LEU A 18 32.94 -37.72 34.29
CA LEU A 18 32.90 -37.26 35.69
C LEU A 18 31.53 -36.61 35.99
N ILE A 19 31.03 -36.95 37.17
CA ILE A 19 29.74 -36.56 37.76
C ILE A 19 29.81 -35.12 38.26
N GLY A 20 28.76 -34.33 38.01
CA GLY A 20 28.54 -33.02 38.63
C GLY A 20 27.06 -32.65 38.58
N CYS A 21 26.42 -32.57 39.75
CA CYS A 21 24.99 -32.37 39.97
C CYS A 21 24.45 -30.98 39.58
N SER A 22 23.15 -30.94 39.25
CA SER A 22 22.23 -29.78 39.24
C SER A 22 22.54 -28.70 38.19
N THR A 23 21.66 -28.30 37.27
CA THR A 23 20.26 -27.88 37.36
C THR A 23 19.68 -27.90 35.94
N LYS A 24 18.37 -28.13 35.80
CA LYS A 24 17.68 -28.05 34.50
C LYS A 24 17.65 -26.61 34.00
N THR A 25 18.59 -26.26 33.13
CA THR A 25 18.48 -25.04 32.31
C THR A 25 17.99 -25.48 30.93
N LYS A 26 16.78 -25.05 30.55
CA LYS A 26 16.30 -25.16 29.16
C LYS A 26 17.41 -24.62 28.25
N PRO A 27 17.81 -25.33 27.18
CA PRO A 27 18.64 -24.71 26.16
C PRO A 27 17.90 -23.47 25.67
N ALA A 28 18.56 -22.31 25.73
CA ALA A 28 18.09 -21.14 25.04
C ALA A 28 17.87 -21.53 23.57
N GLU A 29 16.66 -21.32 23.05
CA GLU A 29 16.43 -21.35 21.62
C GLU A 29 17.41 -20.37 20.99
N VAL A 30 18.44 -20.90 20.35
CA VAL A 30 19.22 -20.15 19.38
C VAL A 30 18.23 -19.84 18.26
N LYS A 31 17.58 -18.68 18.34
CA LYS A 31 16.90 -18.09 17.18
C LYS A 31 17.97 -18.04 16.11
N LYS A 32 17.89 -18.93 15.11
CA LYS A 32 18.62 -18.71 13.87
C LYS A 32 18.20 -17.32 13.42
N GLU A 33 19.13 -16.38 13.35
CA GLU A 33 18.90 -15.20 12.52
C GLU A 33 18.65 -15.75 11.12
N GLU A 34 17.39 -15.80 10.72
CA GLU A 34 17.05 -16.03 9.33
C GLU A 34 17.78 -14.94 8.54
N SER A 35 18.68 -15.37 7.65
CA SER A 35 19.45 -14.46 6.81
C SER A 35 18.47 -13.55 6.09
N LYS A 36 18.49 -12.25 6.44
CA LYS A 36 17.63 -11.26 5.79
C LYS A 36 18.00 -11.16 4.31
N PRO A 37 17.02 -11.02 3.40
CA PRO A 37 17.27 -11.00 1.97
C PRO A 37 18.18 -9.82 1.58
N GLN A 38 19.25 -10.12 0.85
CA GLN A 38 20.31 -9.16 0.47
C GLN A 38 20.12 -8.63 -0.95
N THR A 39 19.31 -9.29 -1.76
CA THR A 39 18.93 -8.85 -3.11
C THR A 39 17.42 -8.62 -3.25
N ALA A 40 17.05 -7.91 -4.31
CA ALA A 40 15.65 -7.63 -4.62
C ALA A 40 14.90 -8.92 -5.04
N GLU A 41 15.58 -9.78 -5.80
CA GLU A 41 15.09 -11.06 -6.25
C GLU A 41 14.85 -12.01 -5.06
N GLU A 42 15.78 -12.05 -4.09
CA GLU A 42 15.63 -12.85 -2.88
C GLU A 42 14.43 -12.42 -2.02
N VAL A 43 14.23 -11.11 -1.79
CA VAL A 43 13.08 -10.66 -0.99
C VAL A 43 11.75 -10.96 -1.70
N LEU A 44 11.73 -10.82 -3.03
CA LEU A 44 10.54 -11.09 -3.82
C LEU A 44 10.19 -12.58 -3.80
N ASP A 45 11.17 -13.45 -4.01
CA ASP A 45 11.00 -14.90 -3.98
C ASP A 45 10.51 -15.37 -2.60
N LEU A 46 11.14 -14.85 -1.52
CA LEU A 46 10.74 -15.16 -0.15
C LEU A 46 9.32 -14.66 0.16
N ALA A 47 8.94 -13.47 -0.33
CA ALA A 47 7.58 -12.96 -0.19
C ALA A 47 6.56 -13.83 -0.92
N MET A 48 6.88 -14.29 -2.14
CA MET A 48 5.99 -15.18 -2.90
C MET A 48 5.85 -16.55 -2.25
N LYS A 49 6.94 -17.11 -1.75
CA LYS A 49 6.92 -18.35 -0.97
C LYS A 49 6.05 -18.21 0.28
N ASN A 50 6.24 -17.16 1.08
CA ASN A 50 5.40 -16.91 2.26
C ASN A 50 3.91 -16.75 1.88
N ASN A 51 3.61 -16.13 0.74
CA ASN A 51 2.25 -15.98 0.24
C ASN A 51 1.63 -17.32 -0.18
N MET A 52 2.38 -18.21 -0.83
CA MET A 52 1.95 -19.57 -1.20
C MET A 52 1.70 -20.47 0.02
N GLU A 53 2.52 -20.30 1.06
CA GLU A 53 2.44 -21.06 2.31
C GLU A 53 1.40 -20.49 3.28
N ASN A 54 0.72 -19.39 2.94
CA ASN A 54 -0.12 -18.60 3.84
C ASN A 54 0.59 -18.19 5.15
N ASN A 55 1.92 -18.04 5.10
CA ASN A 55 2.74 -17.53 6.18
C ASN A 55 2.67 -16.00 6.21
N PHE A 56 1.52 -15.47 6.64
CA PHE A 56 1.27 -14.02 6.63
C PHE A 56 2.13 -13.26 7.64
N GLU A 57 2.47 -13.89 8.75
CA GLU A 57 3.45 -13.39 9.71
C GLU A 57 4.80 -13.18 9.03
N GLY A 58 5.35 -14.23 8.39
CA GLY A 58 6.61 -14.12 7.64
C GLY A 58 6.52 -13.12 6.49
N LEU A 59 5.41 -13.08 5.75
CA LEU A 59 5.19 -12.09 4.70
C LEU A 59 5.26 -10.67 5.27
N SER A 60 4.60 -10.41 6.41
CA SER A 60 4.56 -9.08 7.03
C SER A 60 5.93 -8.58 7.52
N GLU A 61 6.89 -9.47 7.79
CA GLU A 61 8.28 -9.09 8.09
C GLU A 61 9.02 -8.50 6.88
N LEU A 62 8.62 -8.89 5.67
CA LEU A 62 9.23 -8.46 4.41
C LEU A 62 8.59 -7.18 3.86
N ILE A 63 7.40 -6.83 4.35
CA ILE A 63 6.69 -5.63 3.91
C ILE A 63 7.46 -4.37 4.31
N LEU A 64 7.54 -3.41 3.41
CA LEU A 64 8.09 -2.09 3.65
C LEU A 64 7.36 -1.44 4.83
N PRO A 65 8.04 -1.01 5.92
CA PRO A 65 7.35 -0.41 7.08
C PRO A 65 6.43 0.76 6.71
N ARG A 66 6.86 1.58 5.74
CA ARG A 66 6.09 2.69 5.19
C ARG A 66 4.75 2.27 4.58
N TYR A 67 4.64 1.04 4.07
CA TYR A 67 3.40 0.48 3.58
C TYR A 67 2.33 0.40 4.68
N PHE A 68 2.70 0.07 5.91
CA PHE A 68 1.76 0.08 7.03
C PHE A 68 1.29 1.50 7.37
N GLU A 69 2.19 2.48 7.29
CA GLU A 69 1.87 3.90 7.47
C GLU A 69 0.95 4.43 6.37
N ILE A 70 1.13 4.00 5.12
CA ILE A 70 0.29 4.34 3.97
C ILE A 70 -1.19 4.03 4.26
N PHE A 71 -1.46 2.89 4.91
CA PHE A 71 -2.82 2.43 5.19
C PHE A 71 -3.26 2.62 6.65
N ASP A 72 -2.49 3.39 7.44
CA ASP A 72 -2.77 3.67 8.85
C ASP A 72 -3.07 2.39 9.65
N MET A 73 -2.30 1.33 9.41
CA MET A 73 -2.47 0.03 10.05
C MET A 73 -1.20 -0.43 10.76
N THR A 74 -1.34 -1.30 11.76
CA THR A 74 -0.19 -2.02 12.32
C THR A 74 0.08 -3.28 11.51
N LYS A 75 1.25 -3.87 11.73
CA LYS A 75 1.61 -5.17 11.14
C LYS A 75 0.64 -6.27 11.55
N GLU A 76 0.23 -6.29 12.83
CA GLU A 76 -0.72 -7.26 13.36
C GLU A 76 -2.07 -7.11 12.67
N LYS A 77 -2.53 -5.86 12.47
CA LYS A 77 -3.77 -5.57 11.74
C LYS A 77 -3.67 -6.01 10.28
N TYR A 78 -2.53 -5.79 9.62
CA TYR A 78 -2.27 -6.30 8.27
C TYR A 78 -2.42 -7.82 8.20
N VAL A 79 -1.80 -8.55 9.13
CA VAL A 79 -1.89 -10.03 9.20
C VAL A 79 -3.33 -10.48 9.44
N GLN A 80 -4.08 -9.81 10.31
CA GLN A 80 -5.49 -10.10 10.54
C GLN A 80 -6.33 -9.87 9.27
N ASP A 81 -6.12 -8.75 8.58
CA ASP A 81 -6.88 -8.37 7.40
C ASP A 81 -6.61 -9.26 6.19
N ILE A 82 -5.35 -9.67 5.99
CA ILE A 82 -5.01 -10.58 4.89
C ILE A 82 -5.57 -11.98 5.16
N LYS A 83 -5.54 -12.47 6.41
CA LYS A 83 -6.18 -13.75 6.78
C LYS A 83 -7.69 -13.71 6.55
N ALA A 84 -8.35 -12.65 6.99
CA ALA A 84 -9.79 -12.48 6.82
C ALA A 84 -10.19 -12.40 5.34
N ARG A 85 -9.42 -11.67 4.52
CA ARG A 85 -9.69 -11.52 3.08
C ARG A 85 -9.35 -12.77 2.27
N ARG A 86 -8.26 -13.47 2.61
CA ARG A 86 -7.83 -14.69 1.89
C ARG A 86 -8.90 -15.76 1.93
N GLY A 87 -9.53 -15.96 3.09
CA GLY A 87 -10.55 -17.01 3.25
C GLY A 87 -10.01 -18.38 2.84
N ASP A 88 -10.71 -19.04 1.92
CA ASP A 88 -10.38 -20.35 1.35
C ASP A 88 -9.52 -20.28 0.08
N GLU A 89 -9.21 -19.09 -0.42
CA GLU A 89 -8.36 -18.93 -1.58
C GLU A 89 -6.93 -19.42 -1.25
N LYS A 90 -6.28 -20.08 -2.21
CA LYS A 90 -4.89 -20.51 -2.09
C LYS A 90 -4.09 -20.02 -3.28
N VAL A 91 -2.95 -19.38 -3.05
CA VAL A 91 -1.97 -19.13 -4.11
C VAL A 91 -1.32 -20.45 -4.48
N THR A 92 -1.45 -20.86 -5.73
CA THR A 92 -0.97 -22.16 -6.25
C THR A 92 0.31 -22.04 -7.05
N GLY A 93 0.66 -20.83 -7.49
CA GLY A 93 1.94 -20.56 -8.14
C GLY A 93 2.13 -19.09 -8.46
N TYR A 94 3.34 -18.74 -8.90
CA TYR A 94 3.66 -17.42 -9.41
C TYR A 94 4.69 -17.51 -10.54
N THR A 95 4.79 -16.44 -11.33
CA THR A 95 5.82 -16.24 -12.33
C THR A 95 6.26 -14.79 -12.28
N ILE A 96 7.55 -14.55 -12.03
CA ILE A 96 8.13 -13.22 -12.12
C ILE A 96 8.28 -12.88 -13.60
N LYS A 97 7.47 -11.92 -14.08
CA LYS A 97 7.49 -11.48 -15.49
C LYS A 97 8.58 -10.46 -15.75
N GLU A 98 8.82 -9.58 -14.78
CA GLU A 98 9.75 -8.46 -14.90
C GLU A 98 10.32 -8.11 -13.54
N VAL A 99 11.61 -7.79 -13.50
CA VAL A 99 12.25 -6.99 -12.45
C VAL A 99 13.08 -5.93 -13.17
N SER A 100 12.78 -4.65 -12.93
CA SER A 100 13.43 -3.52 -13.60
C SER A 100 13.85 -2.44 -12.60
N ASP A 101 14.92 -1.72 -12.91
CA ASP A 101 15.35 -0.57 -12.12
C ASP A 101 14.34 0.57 -12.26
N TYR A 102 13.92 1.13 -11.14
CA TYR A 102 13.05 2.31 -11.10
C TYR A 102 13.81 3.54 -10.59
N ASP A 103 14.58 3.35 -9.52
CA ASP A 103 15.51 4.34 -8.94
C ASP A 103 16.70 3.60 -8.33
N LYS A 104 17.73 4.31 -7.86
CA LYS A 104 18.95 3.75 -7.27
C LYS A 104 18.69 2.65 -6.24
N ASP A 105 17.69 2.85 -5.39
CA ASP A 105 17.36 1.97 -4.26
C ASP A 105 15.96 1.33 -4.41
N ILE A 106 15.36 1.42 -5.60
CA ILE A 106 14.01 0.94 -5.88
C ILE A 106 13.97 0.18 -7.20
N LYS A 107 13.46 -1.05 -7.16
CA LYS A 107 13.11 -1.83 -8.35
C LYS A 107 11.61 -2.01 -8.45
N LYS A 108 11.11 -2.06 -9.68
CA LYS A 108 9.75 -2.50 -10.00
C LYS A 108 9.78 -3.98 -10.31
N ALA A 109 8.80 -4.73 -9.81
CA ALA A 109 8.55 -6.10 -10.24
C ALA A 109 7.11 -6.26 -10.72
N ILE A 110 6.92 -7.08 -11.75
CA ILE A 110 5.61 -7.55 -12.19
C ILE A 110 5.57 -9.06 -11.97
N VAL A 111 4.65 -9.52 -11.15
CA VAL A 111 4.48 -10.94 -10.83
C VAL A 111 3.09 -11.39 -11.24
N ASN A 112 3.02 -12.41 -12.08
CA ASN A 112 1.78 -13.11 -12.32
C ASN A 112 1.55 -14.10 -11.18
N ILE A 113 0.45 -13.97 -10.45
CA ILE A 113 0.09 -14.86 -9.34
C ILE A 113 -1.10 -15.69 -9.78
N THR A 114 -0.99 -17.01 -9.64
CA THR A 114 -2.11 -17.94 -9.84
C THR A 114 -2.68 -18.32 -8.49
N SER A 115 -4.00 -18.23 -8.35
CA SER A 115 -4.73 -18.65 -7.16
C SER A 115 -5.90 -19.57 -7.52
N ALA A 116 -6.32 -20.35 -6.54
CA ALA A 116 -7.47 -21.24 -6.62
C ALA A 116 -8.45 -20.92 -5.51
N LYS A 117 -9.74 -20.81 -5.84
CA LYS A 117 -10.85 -20.68 -4.90
C LYS A 117 -12.01 -21.54 -5.37
N GLU A 118 -12.58 -22.35 -4.48
CA GLU A 118 -13.69 -23.27 -4.81
C GLU A 118 -13.42 -24.13 -6.07
N GLY A 119 -12.17 -24.57 -6.26
CA GLY A 119 -11.74 -25.38 -7.41
C GLY A 119 -11.60 -24.61 -8.74
N LYS A 120 -11.82 -23.29 -8.76
CA LYS A 120 -11.59 -22.43 -9.92
C LYS A 120 -10.25 -21.71 -9.81
N ASN A 121 -9.46 -21.77 -10.86
CA ASN A 121 -8.19 -21.05 -10.95
C ASN A 121 -8.39 -19.66 -11.57
N SER A 122 -7.69 -18.68 -11.02
CA SER A 122 -7.53 -17.34 -11.57
C SER A 122 -6.06 -16.97 -11.60
N SER A 123 -5.66 -16.10 -12.52
CA SER A 123 -4.34 -15.49 -12.50
C SER A 123 -4.44 -14.00 -12.77
N GLY A 124 -3.50 -13.23 -12.21
CA GLY A 124 -3.45 -11.79 -12.37
C GLY A 124 -2.02 -11.27 -12.27
N ASP A 125 -1.74 -10.17 -12.94
CA ASP A 125 -0.46 -9.47 -12.84
C ASP A 125 -0.53 -8.44 -11.72
N TYR A 126 0.44 -8.52 -10.81
CA TYR A 126 0.55 -7.64 -9.65
C TYR A 126 1.87 -6.90 -9.70
N VAL A 127 1.81 -5.60 -9.43
CA VAL A 127 2.99 -4.73 -9.35
C VAL A 127 3.49 -4.74 -7.91
N TYR A 128 4.79 -4.95 -7.75
CA TYR A 128 5.49 -4.83 -6.48
C TYR A 128 6.59 -3.78 -6.61
N ALA A 129 6.77 -2.98 -5.56
CA ALA A 129 8.00 -2.25 -5.35
C ALA A 129 8.94 -3.05 -4.48
N LEU A 130 10.20 -3.14 -4.88
CA LEU A 130 11.29 -3.72 -4.10
C LEU A 130 12.17 -2.56 -3.67
N VAL A 131 12.23 -2.29 -2.37
CA VAL A 131 12.87 -1.10 -1.82
C VAL A 131 14.02 -1.51 -0.92
N LYS A 132 15.21 -0.98 -1.18
CA LYS A 132 16.38 -1.19 -0.33
C LYS A 132 16.33 -0.21 0.85
N GLY A 133 16.27 -0.77 2.06
CA GLY A 133 16.34 0.00 3.29
C GLY A 133 17.73 0.60 3.53
N SER A 134 17.80 1.59 4.43
CA SER A 134 19.08 2.17 4.88
C SER A 134 19.96 1.17 5.63
N ASP A 135 19.37 0.10 6.16
CA ASP A 135 20.06 -1.04 6.75
C ASP A 135 20.60 -2.04 5.72
N GLY A 136 20.44 -1.74 4.43
CA GLY A 136 20.89 -2.57 3.30
C GLY A 136 19.93 -3.70 2.93
N ASN A 137 18.89 -3.97 3.74
CA ASN A 137 17.96 -5.07 3.50
C ASN A 137 16.87 -4.66 2.52
N TRP A 138 16.45 -5.59 1.67
CA TRP A 138 15.34 -5.34 0.75
C TRP A 138 13.98 -5.62 1.41
N LYS A 139 12.99 -4.82 1.04
CA LYS A 139 11.59 -4.94 1.46
C LYS A 139 10.68 -4.92 0.24
N VAL A 140 9.49 -5.52 0.40
CA VAL A 140 8.44 -5.53 -0.63
C VAL A 140 7.33 -4.56 -0.27
N ALA A 141 6.84 -3.82 -1.25
CA ALA A 141 5.65 -2.99 -1.14
C ALA A 141 4.64 -3.50 -2.19
N PRO A 142 3.57 -4.18 -1.77
CA PRO A 142 2.47 -4.54 -2.66
C PRO A 142 1.88 -3.31 -3.35
N ASP A 143 1.25 -3.51 -4.50
CA ASP A 143 0.60 -2.48 -5.32
C ASP A 143 1.55 -1.35 -5.81
N GLY A 144 2.85 -1.47 -5.53
CA GLY A 144 3.87 -0.52 -5.93
C GLY A 144 3.89 0.78 -5.10
N TYR A 145 3.25 0.84 -3.93
CA TYR A 145 3.28 2.03 -3.07
C TYR A 145 4.54 2.10 -2.22
N ILE A 146 5.35 3.14 -2.42
CA ILE A 146 6.71 3.25 -1.87
C ILE A 146 6.83 4.30 -0.76
N ASP A 147 5.93 5.29 -0.72
CA ASP A 147 6.01 6.36 0.28
C ASP A 147 4.64 6.99 0.57
N VAL A 148 4.54 7.70 1.68
CA VAL A 148 3.38 8.52 2.05
C VAL A 148 3.84 9.85 2.64
N TYR A 149 3.26 10.92 2.13
CA TYR A 149 3.30 12.23 2.74
C TYR A 149 1.97 12.49 3.43
N LYS A 150 2.00 12.67 4.75
CA LYS A 150 0.82 13.11 5.52
C LYS A 150 0.85 14.62 5.61
N PHE A 151 -0.24 15.25 5.23
CA PHE A 151 -0.34 16.70 5.30
C PHE A 151 -0.55 17.11 6.75
N ASP A 152 0.32 17.98 7.26
CA ASP A 152 0.17 18.60 8.59
C ASP A 152 -0.81 19.77 8.50
N VAL A 153 -2.02 19.49 8.01
CA VAL A 153 -3.13 20.43 8.04
C VAL A 153 -3.93 20.05 9.28
N LEU A 154 -3.79 20.84 10.34
CA LEU A 154 -4.66 20.73 11.50
C LEU A 154 -6.09 20.66 10.98
N ALA A 155 -6.82 19.59 11.32
CA ALA A 155 -8.18 19.29 10.86
C ALA A 155 -9.22 20.27 11.44
N ASN A 156 -8.89 21.56 11.48
CA ASN A 156 -9.74 22.64 11.89
C ASN A 156 -10.68 22.93 10.72
N THR A 157 -11.81 22.25 10.75
CA THR A 157 -12.94 22.57 9.88
C THR A 157 -13.55 23.87 10.35
N GLU A 158 -13.66 24.84 9.45
CA GLU A 158 -14.28 26.12 9.71
C GLU A 158 -15.81 25.99 9.60
N GLU A 159 -16.53 26.43 10.64
CA GLU A 159 -17.98 26.52 10.64
C GLU A 159 -18.47 27.50 9.56
N GLY A 160 -19.62 27.19 8.94
CA GLY A 160 -20.19 28.02 7.89
C GLY A 160 -19.50 27.87 6.52
N LYS A 161 -18.50 26.99 6.37
CA LYS A 161 -17.74 26.80 5.12
C LYS A 161 -17.75 25.37 4.60
N LEU A 162 -17.51 25.25 3.30
CA LEU A 162 -17.03 24.01 2.70
C LEU A 162 -15.54 23.86 3.00
N ASN A 163 -15.18 22.78 3.68
CA ASN A 163 -13.80 22.47 4.04
C ASN A 163 -13.31 21.35 3.13
N ILE A 164 -12.21 21.59 2.43
CA ILE A 164 -11.51 20.60 1.60
C ILE A 164 -10.11 20.47 2.20
N ILE A 165 -9.76 19.28 2.65
CA ILE A 165 -8.56 19.07 3.47
C ILE A 165 -7.75 17.95 2.82
N PRO A 166 -6.53 18.20 2.33
CA PRO A 166 -5.66 17.12 1.91
C PRO A 166 -5.21 16.36 3.16
N VAL A 167 -5.34 15.04 3.13
CA VAL A 167 -5.05 14.18 4.29
C VAL A 167 -3.69 13.53 4.10
N LYS A 168 -3.51 12.85 2.96
CA LYS A 168 -2.25 12.22 2.60
C LYS A 168 -2.10 12.08 1.09
N TYR A 169 -0.86 12.07 0.65
CA TYR A 169 -0.44 11.69 -0.69
C TYR A 169 0.38 10.41 -0.59
N ILE A 170 -0.04 9.39 -1.33
CA ILE A 170 0.64 8.10 -1.42
C ILE A 170 1.39 8.09 -2.75
N LYS A 171 2.71 7.89 -2.68
CA LYS A 171 3.58 7.78 -3.84
C LYS A 171 3.73 6.32 -4.22
N GLY A 172 3.54 5.98 -5.49
CA GLY A 172 3.88 4.66 -6.02
C GLY A 172 4.75 4.71 -7.26
N LEU A 173 4.97 3.54 -7.87
CA LEU A 173 5.81 3.38 -9.05
C LEU A 173 5.13 3.95 -10.30
N GLY A 174 5.35 5.23 -10.58
CA GLY A 174 4.75 5.93 -11.72
C GLY A 174 3.25 6.22 -11.55
N ASN A 175 2.75 6.18 -10.31
CA ASN A 175 1.40 6.58 -9.94
C ASN A 175 1.41 7.32 -8.59
N GLY A 176 0.30 7.96 -8.27
CA GLY A 176 0.11 8.61 -7.00
C GLY A 176 -1.35 8.61 -6.58
N VAL A 177 -1.62 8.61 -5.29
CA VAL A 177 -2.98 8.66 -4.75
C VAL A 177 -3.07 9.84 -3.79
N LEU A 178 -3.99 10.76 -4.06
CA LEU A 178 -4.33 11.84 -3.14
C LEU A 178 -5.61 11.49 -2.40
N VAL A 179 -5.56 11.54 -1.07
CA VAL A 179 -6.72 11.38 -0.21
C VAL A 179 -7.12 12.74 0.33
N ILE A 180 -8.34 13.15 0.04
CA ILE A 180 -8.92 14.44 0.43
C ILE A 180 -10.10 14.15 1.36
N LYS A 181 -10.17 14.83 2.50
CA LYS A 181 -11.37 14.87 3.33
C LYS A 181 -12.20 16.09 2.93
N VAL A 182 -13.49 15.89 2.69
CA VAL A 182 -14.43 16.99 2.41
C VAL A 182 -15.45 17.04 3.54
N VAL A 183 -15.58 18.21 4.16
CA VAL A 183 -16.55 18.46 5.23
C VAL A 183 -17.37 19.70 4.91
N ASN A 184 -18.67 19.54 4.74
CA ASN A 184 -19.58 20.66 4.51
C ASN A 184 -20.24 21.11 5.81
N LYS A 185 -19.70 22.20 6.38
CA LYS A 185 -20.24 22.87 7.56
C LYS A 185 -20.99 24.16 7.21
N SER A 186 -21.26 24.40 5.94
CA SER A 186 -22.03 25.57 5.51
C SER A 186 -23.53 25.29 5.46
N ASP A 187 -24.30 26.34 5.20
CA ASP A 187 -25.74 26.30 4.95
C ASP A 187 -26.09 26.00 3.47
N LYS A 188 -25.09 25.69 2.64
CA LYS A 188 -25.22 25.47 1.19
C LYS A 188 -24.80 24.07 0.81
N GLU A 189 -25.42 23.55 -0.24
CA GLU A 189 -24.95 22.37 -0.94
C GLU A 189 -23.97 22.77 -2.06
N TYR A 190 -23.06 21.86 -2.40
CA TYR A 190 -22.09 22.07 -3.48
C TYR A 190 -22.07 20.89 -4.44
N SER A 191 -21.44 21.09 -5.59
CA SER A 191 -20.99 20.00 -6.44
C SER A 191 -19.59 20.26 -6.97
N PHE A 192 -18.74 19.25 -6.93
CA PHE A 192 -17.52 19.26 -7.73
C PHE A 192 -17.90 18.81 -9.13
N GLY A 193 -17.85 19.75 -10.07
CA GLY A 193 -18.24 19.55 -11.45
C GLY A 193 -19.74 19.69 -11.70
N TRP A 194 -20.08 19.82 -12.99
CA TRP A 194 -21.44 19.76 -13.51
C TRP A 194 -21.40 19.18 -14.93
N ALA A 195 -21.80 19.93 -15.96
CA ALA A 195 -21.77 19.47 -17.35
C ALA A 195 -20.35 19.18 -17.88
N ASN A 196 -19.36 19.97 -17.45
CA ASN A 196 -17.97 19.87 -17.90
C ASN A 196 -17.08 19.07 -16.94
N GLY A 197 -17.67 18.29 -16.02
CA GLY A 197 -16.91 17.58 -14.98
C GLY A 197 -16.12 18.51 -14.06
N THR A 198 -15.18 17.94 -13.32
CA THR A 198 -14.23 18.64 -12.45
C THR A 198 -12.83 18.11 -12.67
N ASN A 199 -11.83 18.95 -12.44
CA ASN A 199 -10.45 18.51 -12.34
C ASN A 199 -9.94 18.68 -10.91
N ILE A 200 -9.23 17.67 -10.43
CA ILE A 200 -8.39 17.79 -9.25
C ILE A 200 -6.94 17.90 -9.75
N VAL A 201 -6.29 18.98 -9.36
CA VAL A 201 -4.98 19.37 -9.86
C VAL A 201 -3.97 19.37 -8.73
N VAL A 202 -2.83 18.74 -8.97
CA VAL A 202 -1.66 18.76 -8.09
C VAL A 202 -0.50 19.39 -8.85
N GLU A 203 0.05 20.47 -8.30
CA GLU A 203 1.28 21.10 -8.82
C GLU A 203 2.43 20.71 -7.91
N THR A 204 3.52 20.24 -8.51
CA THR A 204 4.75 19.83 -7.84
C THR A 204 5.94 20.63 -8.36
N ASP A 205 7.14 20.34 -7.85
CA ASP A 205 8.39 20.83 -8.44
C ASP A 205 8.71 20.21 -9.83
N LYS A 206 8.05 19.11 -10.20
CA LYS A 206 8.25 18.40 -11.48
C LYS A 206 7.19 18.71 -12.53
N GLY A 207 6.07 19.32 -12.16
CA GLY A 207 5.06 19.76 -13.12
C GLY A 207 3.66 19.86 -12.53
N LYS A 208 2.68 19.94 -13.43
CA LYS A 208 1.26 19.96 -13.11
C LYS A 208 0.62 18.64 -13.53
N PHE A 209 -0.05 18.00 -12.59
CA PHE A 209 -0.77 16.74 -12.77
C PHE A 209 -2.25 17.00 -12.57
N THR A 210 -3.08 16.46 -13.43
CA THR A 210 -4.51 16.75 -13.46
C THR A 210 -5.28 15.47 -13.67
N GLU A 211 -6.24 15.22 -12.80
CA GLU A 211 -7.20 14.13 -13.01
C GLU A 211 -8.60 14.66 -13.14
N HIS A 212 -9.23 14.23 -14.23
CA HIS A 212 -10.57 14.63 -14.61
C HIS A 212 -11.59 13.63 -14.06
N ASN A 213 -12.68 14.16 -13.52
CA ASN A 213 -13.86 13.39 -13.20
C ASN A 213 -15.06 13.96 -13.96
N ASP A 214 -15.58 13.18 -14.91
CA ASP A 214 -16.73 13.56 -15.72
C ASP A 214 -18.00 13.69 -14.87
N ALA A 215 -18.16 12.81 -13.88
CA ALA A 215 -19.38 12.73 -13.08
C ALA A 215 -19.35 13.74 -11.93
N PRO A 216 -20.38 14.59 -11.77
CA PRO A 216 -20.47 15.52 -10.66
C PRO A 216 -20.48 14.79 -9.31
N ILE A 217 -19.65 15.26 -8.38
CA ILE A 217 -19.68 14.79 -6.99
C ILE A 217 -20.56 15.77 -6.21
N LYS A 218 -21.71 15.30 -5.70
CA LYS A 218 -22.59 16.13 -4.88
C LYS A 218 -22.11 16.15 -3.43
N ILE A 219 -22.01 17.35 -2.88
CA ILE A 219 -21.60 17.61 -1.51
C ILE A 219 -22.81 18.21 -0.79
N ASN A 220 -23.62 17.34 -0.20
CA ASN A 220 -24.85 17.72 0.50
C ASN A 220 -24.54 18.43 1.83
N LEU A 221 -25.57 18.95 2.49
CA LEU A 221 -25.45 19.47 3.85
C LEU A 221 -24.97 18.37 4.82
N GLY A 222 -24.00 18.69 5.67
CA GLY A 222 -23.43 17.74 6.63
C GLY A 222 -22.57 16.64 6.01
N PHE A 223 -22.19 16.76 4.73
CA PHE A 223 -21.24 15.84 4.09
C PHE A 223 -19.94 15.79 4.91
N ASP A 224 -19.49 14.58 5.25
CA ASP A 224 -18.23 14.30 5.95
C ASP A 224 -17.69 12.97 5.42
N ASP A 225 -16.91 13.02 4.35
CA ASP A 225 -16.36 11.82 3.72
C ASP A 225 -15.02 12.10 3.00
N TYR A 226 -14.38 11.02 2.56
CA TYR A 226 -13.13 11.05 1.83
C TYR A 226 -13.34 10.88 0.33
N ILE A 227 -12.61 11.67 -0.45
CA ILE A 227 -12.46 11.52 -1.90
C ILE A 227 -11.03 11.07 -2.17
N THR A 228 -10.90 9.96 -2.89
CA THR A 228 -9.61 9.40 -3.31
C THR A 228 -9.40 9.63 -4.79
N VAL A 229 -8.24 10.19 -5.15
CA VAL A 229 -7.92 10.58 -6.52
C VAL A 229 -6.64 9.88 -6.94
N ASN A 230 -6.72 9.10 -8.03
CA ASN A 230 -5.59 8.34 -8.55
C ASN A 230 -4.98 9.09 -9.73
N PHE A 231 -3.74 9.53 -9.55
CA PHE A 231 -2.96 10.20 -10.58
C PHE A 231 -2.06 9.24 -11.34
N LYS A 232 -2.07 9.33 -12.66
CA LYS A 232 -1.02 8.69 -13.48
C LYS A 232 0.23 9.57 -13.48
N LYS A 233 1.37 8.97 -13.17
CA LYS A 233 2.70 9.62 -13.22
C LYS A 233 2.90 10.81 -12.27
N LEU A 234 2.09 10.96 -11.22
CA LEU A 234 2.30 12.03 -10.24
C LEU A 234 3.65 11.84 -9.52
N GLU A 235 4.53 12.82 -9.69
CA GLU A 235 5.89 12.84 -9.15
C GLU A 235 6.29 14.24 -8.67
N GLY A 236 7.32 14.29 -7.83
CA GLY A 236 7.82 15.53 -7.24
C GLY A 236 7.18 15.89 -5.90
N ASP A 237 7.73 16.94 -5.29
CA ASP A 237 7.26 17.51 -4.04
C ASP A 237 6.05 18.41 -4.28
N ILE A 238 4.95 18.13 -3.59
CA ILE A 238 3.70 18.87 -3.75
C ILE A 238 3.88 20.32 -3.28
N LYS A 239 3.49 21.26 -4.15
CA LYS A 239 3.46 22.70 -3.90
C LYS A 239 2.04 23.23 -3.73
N LYS A 240 1.11 22.75 -4.55
CA LYS A 240 -0.26 23.28 -4.58
C LYS A 240 -1.26 22.19 -4.95
N ILE A 241 -2.44 22.23 -4.35
CA ILE A 241 -3.57 21.38 -4.72
C ILE A 241 -4.84 22.21 -4.80
N TYR A 242 -5.60 22.01 -5.87
CA TYR A 242 -6.89 22.66 -6.07
C TYR A 242 -7.86 21.76 -6.83
N VAL A 243 -9.14 22.05 -6.63
CA VAL A 243 -10.23 21.48 -7.40
C VAL A 243 -10.83 22.58 -8.26
N THR A 244 -11.21 22.23 -9.48
CA THR A 244 -11.82 23.16 -10.44
C THR A 244 -13.32 22.97 -10.52
N ASN A 245 -14.04 23.98 -10.98
CA ASN A 245 -15.49 23.89 -11.25
C ASN A 245 -16.31 23.45 -10.02
N VAL A 246 -16.09 24.08 -8.87
CA VAL A 246 -16.91 23.88 -7.67
C VAL A 246 -18.13 24.79 -7.72
N ASN A 247 -19.32 24.18 -7.76
CA ASN A 247 -20.58 24.89 -7.91
C ASN A 247 -21.33 24.92 -6.58
N VAL A 248 -21.86 26.09 -6.21
CA VAL A 248 -22.89 26.18 -5.16
C VAL A 248 -24.22 25.73 -5.79
N LEU A 249 -24.98 24.88 -5.09
CA LEU A 249 -26.27 24.41 -5.56
C LEU A 249 -27.42 25.21 -4.96
N LYS A 250 -28.44 25.44 -5.77
CA LYS A 250 -29.74 25.99 -5.39
C LYS A 250 -30.82 25.05 -5.93
N ASN A 251 -31.59 24.43 -5.03
CA ASN A 251 -32.60 23.42 -5.38
C ASN A 251 -32.03 22.25 -6.20
N GLY A 252 -30.82 21.80 -5.86
CA GLY A 252 -30.15 20.67 -6.53
C GLY A 252 -29.53 20.98 -7.91
N LEU A 253 -29.59 22.23 -8.36
CA LEU A 253 -28.96 22.72 -9.60
C LEU A 253 -27.89 23.76 -9.31
N PRO A 254 -26.87 23.95 -10.17
CA PRO A 254 -25.91 25.04 -10.02
C PRO A 254 -26.61 26.39 -9.92
N ALA A 255 -26.19 27.21 -8.95
CA ALA A 255 -26.67 28.57 -8.80
C ALA A 255 -26.19 29.47 -9.95
N ASP A 256 -25.06 29.12 -10.57
CA ASP A 256 -24.52 29.73 -11.77
C ASP A 256 -24.18 28.62 -12.79
N PHE A 257 -24.65 28.77 -14.03
CA PHE A 257 -24.40 27.84 -15.13
C PHE A 257 -23.17 28.25 -15.98
N GLY A 258 -22.56 29.40 -15.70
CA GLY A 258 -21.36 29.91 -16.36
C GLY A 258 -20.06 29.21 -15.96
N GLY A 259 -20.11 28.32 -14.96
CA GLY A 259 -18.98 27.55 -14.46
C GLY A 259 -18.73 27.80 -12.97
N GLY A 260 -18.37 26.74 -12.26
CA GLY A 260 -18.02 26.81 -10.84
C GLY A 260 -16.67 27.48 -10.60
N GLN A 261 -16.39 27.79 -9.34
CA GLN A 261 -15.12 28.39 -8.91
C GLN A 261 -14.03 27.34 -8.73
N ASP A 262 -12.78 27.76 -8.92
CA ASP A 262 -11.62 26.96 -8.54
C ASP A 262 -11.29 27.20 -7.06
N LEU A 263 -11.09 26.12 -6.30
CA LEU A 263 -10.78 26.18 -4.88
C LEU A 263 -9.38 25.59 -4.62
N VAL A 264 -8.46 26.46 -4.22
CA VAL A 264 -7.15 26.06 -3.68
C VAL A 264 -7.34 25.65 -2.22
N PHE A 265 -6.95 24.42 -1.91
CA PHE A 265 -7.09 23.87 -0.55
C PHE A 265 -5.76 23.42 0.07
N TYR A 266 -4.67 23.52 -0.70
CA TYR A 266 -3.32 23.43 -0.19
C TYR A 266 -2.38 24.26 -1.04
N GLU A 267 -1.52 25.03 -0.38
CA GLU A 267 -0.41 25.74 -0.99
C GLU A 267 0.74 25.81 0.03
N LYS A 268 1.87 25.20 -0.33
CA LYS A 268 3.08 25.20 0.48
C LYS A 268 3.66 26.62 0.46
N LYS A 269 3.73 27.24 1.64
CA LYS A 269 4.34 28.56 1.83
C LYS A 269 5.85 28.52 1.68
#